data_AF-A0A4Q3V0J1-F1
#
_entry.id   AF-A0A4Q3V0J1-F1
#
_cell.length_a   1.000
_cell.length_b   1.000
_cell.length_c   1.000
_cell.angle_alpha   90.00
_cell.angle_beta   90.00
_cell.angle_gamma   90.00
#
_symmetry.space_group_name_H-M   'P 1'
#
loop_
_entity.id
_entity.type
_entity.pdbx_description
1 polymer ?
#
loop_
_entity_poly.entity_id
_entity_poly.type
_entity_poly.pdbx_seq_one_letter_code
_entity_poly.pdbx_strand_id
1 'polypeptide(L)'
;MPKLLRIFAWAHAVIGGLGLAFFIAVIGIATAAKDPAYGDEIMMIAGLFGMVALILFAPSFLGGLGLLKGLPWARGFMWIQAAGLALIIPVGTLVAGINLWVLVSTREVTPDGGMAKFEGFVHRAIRPLVLALIALFILGVMLGLGYLFRDVIDPPKPQVLTPMPSGMPELSDRPKFEYVPPTSEPREPAR
;
A
#
# COMPACT_ATOMS: atom_id res chain seq x y z
N MET A 1 -19.61 -5.96 23.74
CA MET A 1 -18.98 -5.28 22.57
C MET A 1 -19.94 -4.24 21.98
N PRO A 2 -19.56 -2.95 21.96
CA PRO A 2 -20.35 -1.88 21.33
C PRO A 2 -20.55 -2.08 19.82
N LYS A 3 -21.67 -1.58 19.26
CA LYS A 3 -21.99 -1.70 17.82
C LYS A 3 -20.89 -1.14 16.92
N LEU A 4 -20.34 0.02 17.28
CA LEU A 4 -19.24 0.67 16.55
C LEU A 4 -17.99 -0.21 16.52
N LEU A 5 -17.59 -0.77 17.67
CA LEU A 5 -16.44 -1.68 17.76
C LEU A 5 -16.66 -2.94 16.92
N ARG A 6 -17.89 -3.46 16.88
CA ARG A 6 -18.24 -4.64 16.08
C ARG A 6 -18.10 -4.39 14.58
N ILE A 7 -18.58 -3.24 14.09
CA ILE A 7 -18.42 -2.84 12.68
C ILE A 7 -16.92 -2.70 12.35
N PHE A 8 -16.19 -2.01 13.22
CA PHE A 8 -14.75 -1.83 13.09
C PHE A 8 -13.98 -3.15 13.02
N ALA A 9 -14.31 -4.10 13.89
CA ALA A 9 -13.70 -5.43 13.93
C ALA A 9 -13.98 -6.23 12.65
N TRP A 10 -15.23 -6.21 12.16
CA TRP A 10 -15.58 -6.83 10.89
C TRP A 10 -14.87 -6.18 9.70
N ALA A 11 -14.79 -4.85 9.65
CA ALA A 11 -14.08 -4.15 8.59
C ALA A 11 -12.60 -4.59 8.52
N HIS A 12 -11.93 -4.65 9.66
CA HIS A 12 -10.53 -5.07 9.74
C HIS A 12 -10.33 -6.55 9.41
N ALA A 13 -11.25 -7.42 9.84
CA ALA A 13 -11.22 -8.84 9.51
C ALA A 13 -11.48 -9.08 8.01
N VAL A 14 -12.43 -8.38 7.40
CA VAL A 14 -12.73 -8.54 5.97
C VAL A 14 -11.60 -7.97 5.12
N ILE A 15 -11.19 -6.71 5.35
CA ILE A 15 -10.14 -6.07 4.55
C ILE A 15 -8.80 -6.79 4.73
N GLY A 16 -8.44 -7.13 5.97
CA GLY A 16 -7.23 -7.89 6.26
C GLY A 16 -7.26 -9.28 5.63
N GLY A 17 -8.39 -9.98 5.74
CA GLY A 17 -8.57 -11.30 5.15
C GLY A 17 -8.49 -11.27 3.62
N LEU A 18 -9.14 -10.30 2.97
CA LEU A 18 -9.07 -10.11 1.53
C LEU A 18 -7.65 -9.78 1.06
N GLY A 19 -6.93 -8.91 1.77
CA GLY A 19 -5.55 -8.57 1.43
C GLY A 19 -4.61 -9.78 1.55
N LEU A 20 -4.76 -10.59 2.59
CA LEU A 20 -4.02 -11.84 2.74
C LEU A 20 -4.39 -12.88 1.68
N ALA A 21 -5.68 -13.05 1.39
CA ALA A 21 -6.15 -13.99 0.37
C ALA A 21 -5.64 -13.60 -1.02
N PHE A 22 -5.65 -12.30 -1.34
CA PHE A 22 -5.10 -11.78 -2.59
C PHE A 22 -3.59 -12.07 -2.69
N PHE A 23 -2.84 -11.80 -1.60
CA PHE A 23 -1.41 -12.11 -1.56
C PHE A 23 -1.11 -13.60 -1.79
N ILE A 24 -1.84 -14.49 -1.12
CA ILE A 24 -1.70 -15.95 -1.30
C ILE A 24 -2.03 -16.35 -2.74
N ALA A 25 -3.08 -15.76 -3.33
CA ALA A 25 -3.46 -16.02 -4.72
C ALA A 25 -2.36 -15.60 -5.71
N VAL A 26 -1.78 -14.42 -5.53
CA VAL A 26 -0.68 -13.92 -6.39
C VAL A 26 0.53 -14.86 -6.31
N ILE A 27 0.96 -15.25 -5.10
CA ILE A 27 2.06 -16.21 -4.93
C ILE A 27 1.70 -17.57 -5.55
N GLY A 28 0.48 -18.06 -5.34
CA GLY A 28 0.04 -19.34 -5.89
C GLY A 28 0.08 -19.35 -7.41
N ILE A 29 -0.40 -18.28 -8.05
CA ILE A 29 -0.33 -18.11 -9.51
C ILE A 29 1.12 -18.03 -9.98
N ALA A 30 1.94 -17.22 -9.33
CA ALA A 30 3.33 -17.01 -9.73
C ALA A 30 4.17 -18.30 -9.60
N THR A 31 3.98 -19.06 -8.53
CA THR A 31 4.65 -20.35 -8.31
C THR A 31 4.13 -21.46 -9.22
N ALA A 32 2.86 -21.40 -9.66
CA ALA A 32 2.28 -22.32 -10.62
C ALA A 32 2.75 -22.07 -12.06
N ALA A 33 2.95 -20.80 -12.44
CA ALA A 33 3.38 -20.42 -13.80
C ALA A 33 4.81 -20.92 -14.14
N LYS A 34 5.70 -21.04 -13.13
CA LYS A 34 7.07 -21.56 -13.25
C LYS A 34 7.85 -21.03 -14.47
N ASP A 35 7.73 -19.75 -14.79
CA ASP A 35 8.51 -19.14 -15.87
C ASP A 35 9.94 -18.82 -15.38
N PRO A 36 10.97 -19.55 -15.86
CA PRO A 36 12.35 -19.34 -15.41
C PRO A 36 12.92 -18.00 -15.87
N ALA A 37 12.32 -17.31 -16.85
CA ALA A 37 12.78 -16.01 -17.30
C ALA A 37 12.49 -14.88 -16.31
N TYR A 38 11.53 -15.07 -15.39
CA TYR A 38 11.07 -14.04 -14.44
C TYR A 38 11.17 -14.46 -12.97
N GLY A 39 11.97 -15.49 -12.67
CA GLY A 39 12.07 -16.05 -11.32
C GLY A 39 12.49 -15.01 -10.27
N ASP A 40 13.46 -14.17 -10.60
CA ASP A 40 14.01 -13.14 -9.70
C ASP A 40 13.01 -12.00 -9.47
N GLU A 41 12.32 -11.54 -10.52
CA GLU A 41 11.28 -10.52 -10.45
C GLU A 41 10.10 -11.01 -9.61
N ILE A 42 9.68 -12.26 -9.82
CA ILE A 42 8.61 -12.89 -9.04
C ILE A 42 8.99 -12.96 -7.56
N MET A 43 10.22 -13.36 -7.23
CA MET A 43 10.68 -13.40 -5.83
C MET A 43 10.73 -12.00 -5.20
N MET A 44 11.24 -11.00 -5.94
CA MET A 44 11.28 -9.62 -5.47
C MET A 44 9.87 -9.07 -5.19
N ILE A 45 8.95 -9.24 -6.15
CA ILE A 45 7.55 -8.79 -6.02
C ILE A 45 6.87 -9.52 -4.87
N ALA A 46 7.00 -10.85 -4.79
CA ALA A 46 6.45 -11.64 -3.70
C ALA A 46 7.01 -11.23 -2.34
N GLY A 47 8.30 -10.91 -2.25
CA GLY A 47 8.95 -10.42 -1.04
C GLY A 47 8.38 -9.07 -0.61
N LEU A 48 8.31 -8.09 -1.52
CA LEU A 48 7.77 -6.77 -1.23
C LEU A 48 6.28 -6.81 -0.85
N PHE A 49 5.46 -7.48 -1.66
CA PHE A 49 4.04 -7.67 -1.36
C PHE A 49 3.83 -8.47 -0.09
N GLY A 50 4.68 -9.45 0.20
CA GLY A 50 4.63 -10.25 1.41
C GLY A 50 4.91 -9.41 2.66
N MET A 51 5.91 -8.53 2.61
CA MET A 51 6.13 -7.57 3.70
C MET A 51 4.90 -6.69 3.92
N VAL A 52 4.32 -6.11 2.86
CA VAL A 52 3.10 -5.30 2.97
C VAL A 52 1.95 -6.11 3.57
N ALA A 53 1.76 -7.34 3.12
CA ALA A 53 0.70 -8.21 3.59
C ALA A 53 0.87 -8.59 5.08
N LEU A 54 2.09 -8.90 5.50
CA LEU A 54 2.39 -9.26 6.88
C LEU A 54 2.37 -8.06 7.82
N ILE A 55 2.76 -6.87 7.37
CA ILE A 55 2.82 -5.67 8.21
C ILE A 55 1.44 -5.00 8.31
N LEU A 56 0.67 -4.98 7.23
CA LEU A 56 -0.63 -4.27 7.20
C LEU A 56 -1.82 -5.21 7.34
N PHE A 57 -1.90 -6.27 6.53
CA PHE A 57 -3.10 -7.10 6.44
C PHE A 57 -3.17 -8.16 7.54
N ALA A 58 -2.06 -8.76 7.95
CA ALA A 58 -2.05 -9.75 9.04
C ALA A 58 -2.48 -9.15 10.40
N PRO A 59 -1.92 -8.02 10.87
CA PRO A 59 -2.41 -7.36 12.09
C PRO A 59 -3.87 -6.93 11.98
N SER A 60 -4.30 -6.44 10.82
CA SER A 60 -5.71 -6.11 10.54
C SER A 60 -6.62 -7.33 10.77
N PHE A 61 -6.26 -8.45 10.15
CA PHE A 61 -7.05 -9.67 10.18
C PHE A 61 -7.09 -10.25 11.59
N LEU A 62 -5.92 -10.39 12.23
CA LEU A 62 -5.79 -10.96 13.56
C LEU A 62 -6.45 -10.09 14.63
N GLY A 63 -6.28 -8.77 14.59
CA GLY A 63 -6.94 -7.87 15.53
C GLY A 63 -8.46 -7.80 15.28
N GLY A 64 -8.92 -7.82 14.03
CA GLY A 64 -10.35 -7.89 13.70
C GLY A 64 -11.01 -9.16 14.24
N LEU A 65 -10.43 -10.34 13.94
CA LEU A 65 -10.91 -11.62 14.49
C LEU A 65 -10.81 -11.68 16.01
N GLY A 66 -9.71 -11.19 16.57
CA GLY A 66 -9.50 -11.16 18.01
C GLY A 66 -10.55 -10.30 18.72
N LEU A 67 -10.91 -9.14 18.16
CA LEU A 67 -11.96 -8.26 18.68
C LEU A 67 -13.33 -8.93 18.62
N LEU A 68 -13.66 -9.62 17.51
CA LEU A 68 -14.91 -10.38 17.39
C LEU A 68 -15.01 -11.53 18.39
N LYS A 69 -13.87 -12.12 18.78
CA LYS A 69 -13.77 -13.17 19.80
C LYS A 69 -13.64 -12.62 21.23
N GLY A 70 -13.61 -11.29 21.42
CA GLY A 70 -13.45 -10.68 22.74
C GLY A 70 -12.07 -10.86 23.37
N LEU A 71 -11.02 -11.09 22.57
CA LEU A 71 -9.67 -11.34 23.07
C LEU A 71 -8.98 -10.02 23.49
N PRO A 72 -8.35 -9.95 24.68
CA PRO A 72 -7.81 -8.70 25.21
C PRO A 72 -6.58 -8.18 24.43
N TRP A 73 -5.81 -9.07 23.81
CA TRP A 73 -4.65 -8.70 23.01
C TRP A 73 -5.01 -8.09 21.64
N ALA A 74 -6.25 -8.28 21.17
CA ALA A 74 -6.67 -7.87 19.83
C ALA A 74 -6.56 -6.36 19.62
N ARG A 75 -6.85 -5.59 20.68
CA ARG A 75 -6.71 -4.13 20.68
C ARG A 75 -5.26 -3.69 20.47
N GLY A 76 -4.28 -4.46 20.94
CA GLY A 76 -2.86 -4.20 20.71
C GLY A 76 -2.50 -4.17 19.22
N PHE A 77 -2.98 -5.15 18.45
CA PHE A 77 -2.78 -5.16 16.99
C PHE A 77 -3.42 -3.95 16.32
N MET A 78 -4.62 -3.55 16.75
CA MET A 78 -5.32 -2.40 16.18
C MET A 78 -4.59 -1.07 16.47
N TRP A 79 -3.97 -0.95 17.64
CA TRP A 79 -3.13 0.19 18.00
C TRP A 79 -1.84 0.25 17.18
N ILE A 80 -1.13 -0.87 17.05
CA ILE A 80 0.08 -0.97 16.21
C ILE A 80 -0.26 -0.63 14.77
N GLN A 81 -1.36 -1.15 14.26
CA GLN A 81 -1.81 -0.89 12.90
C GLN A 81 -2.19 0.59 12.71
N ALA A 82 -2.89 1.21 13.66
CA ALA A 82 -3.19 2.64 13.59
C ALA A 82 -1.90 3.49 13.51
N ALA A 83 -0.86 3.12 14.27
CA ALA A 83 0.44 3.79 14.21
C ALA A 83 1.12 3.59 12.84
N GLY A 84 1.09 2.36 12.29
CA GLY A 84 1.64 2.09 10.95
C GLY A 84 0.90 2.83 9.84
N LEU A 85 -0.45 2.84 9.89
CA LEU A 85 -1.29 3.55 8.92
C LEU A 85 -1.05 5.06 8.95
N ALA A 86 -0.73 5.64 10.11
CA ALA A 86 -0.45 7.08 10.23
C ALA A 86 0.68 7.54 9.31
N LEU A 87 1.62 6.65 8.98
CA LEU A 87 2.78 6.92 8.12
C LEU A 87 2.45 6.84 6.62
N ILE A 88 1.32 6.26 6.24
CA ILE A 88 0.88 6.14 4.85
C ILE A 88 0.05 7.37 4.49
N ILE A 89 0.73 8.43 4.08
CA ILE A 89 0.13 9.76 3.91
C ILE A 89 -0.46 9.92 2.48
N PRO A 90 -1.64 10.55 2.29
CA PRO A 90 -2.59 11.02 3.31
C PRO A 90 -3.65 9.96 3.70
N VAL A 91 -3.83 8.94 2.87
CA VAL A 91 -4.97 8.00 2.97
C VAL A 91 -4.89 7.17 4.25
N GLY A 92 -3.75 6.58 4.55
CA GLY A 92 -3.53 5.84 5.79
C GLY A 92 -3.62 6.73 7.03
N THR A 93 -3.19 8.00 6.97
CA THR A 93 -3.36 8.95 8.08
C THR A 93 -4.83 9.18 8.41
N LEU A 94 -5.69 9.29 7.39
CA LEU A 94 -7.14 9.37 7.58
C LEU A 94 -7.69 8.11 8.23
N VAL A 95 -7.32 6.93 7.73
CA VAL A 95 -7.75 5.64 8.31
C VAL A 95 -7.24 5.49 9.76
N ALA A 96 -6.01 5.91 10.05
CA ALA A 96 -5.45 5.92 11.40
C ALA A 96 -6.27 6.79 12.35
N GLY A 97 -6.77 7.95 11.89
CA GLY A 97 -7.69 8.79 12.65
C GLY A 97 -9.01 8.10 12.98
N ILE A 98 -9.58 7.37 12.01
CA ILE A 98 -10.79 6.55 12.24
C ILE A 98 -10.51 5.43 13.25
N ASN A 99 -9.39 4.74 13.12
CA ASN A 99 -8.98 3.68 14.05
C ASN A 99 -8.82 4.22 15.47
N LEU A 100 -8.12 5.35 15.62
CA LEU A 100 -7.95 6.05 16.89
C LEU A 100 -9.31 6.40 17.50
N TRP A 101 -10.21 7.00 16.72
CA TRP A 101 -11.53 7.40 17.19
C TRP A 101 -12.34 6.22 17.71
N VAL A 102 -12.41 5.11 16.97
CA VAL A 102 -13.13 3.92 17.41
C VAL A 102 -12.48 3.32 18.66
N LEU A 103 -11.16 3.14 18.67
CA LEU A 103 -10.46 2.50 19.79
C LEU A 103 -10.62 3.29 21.10
N VAL A 104 -10.60 4.62 21.02
CA VAL A 104 -10.82 5.49 22.19
C VAL A 104 -12.28 5.48 22.62
N SER A 105 -13.22 5.64 21.69
CA SER A 105 -14.66 5.77 22.00
C SER A 105 -15.26 4.48 22.56
N THR A 106 -14.65 3.33 22.28
CA THR A 106 -15.11 2.02 22.77
C THR A 106 -14.15 1.40 23.78
N ARG A 107 -13.37 2.22 24.48
CA ARG A 107 -12.50 1.75 25.56
C ARG A 107 -13.35 1.23 26.71
N GLU A 108 -13.24 -0.06 26.99
CA GLU A 108 -13.78 -0.63 28.22
C GLU A 108 -12.73 -0.44 29.34
N VAL A 109 -13.15 0.14 30.47
CA VAL A 109 -12.27 0.32 31.64
C VAL A 109 -12.16 -1.04 32.32
N THR A 110 -11.31 -1.92 31.79
CA THR A 110 -11.04 -3.21 32.41
C THR A 110 -10.05 -3.02 33.58
N PRO A 111 -10.31 -3.61 34.75
CA PRO A 111 -9.31 -3.72 35.80
C PRO A 111 -8.26 -4.75 35.37
N ASP A 112 -6.98 -4.36 35.44
CA ASP A 112 -5.81 -5.23 35.38
C ASP A 112 -5.43 -5.86 34.02
N GLY A 113 -4.54 -5.16 33.30
CA GLY A 113 -3.78 -5.68 32.17
C GLY A 113 -2.82 -4.64 31.60
N GLY A 114 -1.72 -5.07 30.97
CA GLY A 114 -0.74 -4.15 30.33
C GLY A 114 -1.38 -3.22 29.30
N MET A 115 -2.39 -3.71 28.56
CA MET A 115 -3.15 -2.93 27.59
C MET A 115 -3.94 -1.77 28.23
N ALA A 116 -4.48 -1.94 29.44
CA ALA A 116 -5.22 -0.88 30.12
C ALA A 116 -4.32 0.32 30.49
N LYS A 117 -3.06 0.04 30.89
CA LYS A 117 -2.05 1.09 31.16
C LYS A 117 -1.64 1.82 29.88
N PHE A 118 -1.38 1.08 28.80
CA PHE A 118 -1.05 1.64 27.49
C PHE A 118 -2.18 2.55 26.97
N GLU A 119 -3.43 2.09 27.01
CA GLU A 119 -4.56 2.90 26.56
C GLU A 119 -4.79 4.13 27.44
N GLY A 120 -4.50 4.03 28.74
CA GLY A 120 -4.48 5.19 29.63
C GLY A 120 -3.43 6.23 29.22
N PHE A 121 -2.24 5.80 28.81
CA PHE A 121 -1.21 6.68 28.28
C PHE A 121 -1.64 7.34 26.96
N VAL A 122 -2.13 6.55 26.00
CA VAL A 122 -2.60 7.08 24.70
C VAL A 122 -3.72 8.08 24.88
N HIS A 123 -4.65 7.83 25.81
CA HIS A 123 -5.75 8.74 26.06
C HIS A 123 -5.28 10.11 26.59
N ARG A 124 -4.22 10.14 27.42
CA ARG A 124 -3.58 11.40 27.83
C ARG A 124 -2.92 12.13 26.67
N ALA A 125 -2.38 11.38 25.71
CA ALA A 125 -1.73 11.89 24.51
C ALA A 125 -2.70 12.14 23.33
N ILE A 126 -4.02 12.00 23.52
CA ILE A 126 -4.96 12.00 22.39
C ILE A 126 -4.99 13.33 21.64
N ARG A 127 -4.96 14.45 22.37
CA ARG A 127 -5.01 15.79 21.79
C ARG A 127 -3.79 16.07 20.90
N PRO A 128 -2.54 15.93 21.37
CA PRO A 128 -1.39 16.11 20.50
C PRO A 128 -1.35 15.10 19.35
N LEU A 129 -1.81 13.87 19.56
CA LEU A 129 -1.84 12.84 18.51
C LEU A 129 -2.83 13.19 17.38
N VAL A 130 -4.03 13.65 17.73
CA VAL A 130 -5.02 14.13 16.74
C VAL A 130 -4.48 15.33 15.96
N LEU A 131 -3.86 16.29 16.63
CA LEU A 131 -3.25 17.45 15.96
C LEU A 131 -2.13 17.02 15.01
N ALA A 132 -1.28 16.07 15.41
CA ALA A 132 -0.24 15.52 14.55
C ALA A 132 -0.83 14.81 13.32
N LEU A 133 -1.89 14.00 13.48
CA LEU A 133 -2.56 13.35 12.35
C LEU A 133 -3.17 14.36 11.37
N ILE A 134 -3.80 15.44 11.88
CA ILE A 134 -4.32 16.51 11.04
C ILE A 134 -3.20 17.20 10.27
N ALA A 135 -2.10 17.53 10.94
CA ALA A 135 -0.94 18.16 10.30
C ALA A 135 -0.33 17.28 9.21
N LEU A 136 -0.15 15.97 9.48
CA LEU A 136 0.36 15.00 8.50
C LEU A 136 -0.59 14.85 7.32
N PHE A 137 -1.90 14.82 7.56
CA PHE A 137 -2.89 14.75 6.49
C PHE A 137 -2.84 15.98 5.58
N ILE A 138 -2.83 17.19 6.16
CA ILE A 138 -2.74 18.44 5.40
C ILE A 138 -1.44 18.49 4.58
N LEU A 139 -0.30 18.17 5.20
CA LEU A 139 0.99 18.10 4.53
C LEU A 139 0.95 17.11 3.35
N GLY A 140 0.37 15.93 3.58
CA GLY A 140 0.19 14.92 2.57
C GLY A 140 -0.60 15.37 1.34
N VAL A 141 -1.74 15.99 1.60
CA VAL A 141 -2.61 16.53 0.55
C VAL A 141 -1.89 17.65 -0.21
N MET A 142 -1.18 18.54 0.48
CA MET A 142 -0.39 19.60 -0.15
C MET A 142 0.68 19.04 -1.08
N LEU A 143 1.46 18.06 -0.61
CA LEU A 143 2.51 17.41 -1.43
C LEU A 143 1.90 16.65 -2.62
N GLY A 144 0.82 15.90 -2.39
CA GLY A 144 0.15 15.12 -3.44
C GLY A 144 -0.45 16.00 -4.53
N LEU A 145 -1.14 17.07 -4.15
CA LEU A 145 -1.68 18.04 -5.11
C LEU A 145 -0.56 18.81 -5.82
N GLY A 146 0.47 19.24 -5.08
CA GLY A 146 1.63 19.91 -5.67
C GLY A 146 2.34 19.05 -6.71
N TYR A 147 2.46 17.74 -6.47
CA TYR A 147 3.00 16.80 -7.45
C TYR A 147 2.05 16.59 -8.65
N LEU A 148 0.75 16.38 -8.40
CA LEU A 148 -0.23 16.13 -9.46
C LEU A 148 -0.36 17.32 -10.42
N PHE A 149 -0.28 18.54 -9.90
CA PHE A 149 -0.37 19.78 -10.67
C PHE A 149 1.01 20.38 -11.01
N ARG A 150 2.09 19.63 -10.81
CA ARG A 150 3.46 20.11 -11.03
C ARG A 150 3.62 20.74 -12.42
N ASP A 151 3.16 20.05 -13.47
CA ASP A 151 3.37 20.50 -14.85
C ASP A 151 2.49 21.70 -15.22
N VAL A 152 1.42 21.96 -14.46
CA VAL A 152 0.59 23.16 -14.59
C VAL A 152 1.23 24.35 -13.87
N ILE A 153 1.89 24.10 -12.75
CA ILE A 153 2.52 25.12 -11.89
C ILE A 153 3.90 25.53 -12.43
N ASP A 154 4.72 24.56 -12.84
CA ASP A 154 6.07 24.73 -13.38
C ASP A 154 6.19 23.87 -14.65
N PRO A 155 5.70 24.38 -15.80
CA PRO A 155 5.74 23.63 -17.04
C PRO A 155 7.19 23.29 -17.44
N PRO A 156 7.43 22.10 -18.03
CA PRO A 156 8.77 21.69 -18.39
C PRO A 156 9.42 22.71 -19.32
N LYS A 157 10.60 23.18 -18.94
CA LYS A 157 11.39 24.11 -19.76
C LYS A 157 11.71 23.47 -21.11
N PRO A 158 11.82 24.26 -22.20
CA PRO A 158 12.23 23.74 -23.50
C PRO A 158 13.53 22.94 -23.34
N GLN A 159 13.52 21.69 -23.78
CA GLN A 159 14.72 20.87 -23.79
C GLN A 159 15.73 21.53 -24.73
N VAL A 160 16.77 22.13 -24.18
CA VAL A 160 17.95 22.52 -24.96
C VAL A 160 18.65 21.22 -25.30
N LEU A 161 18.35 20.66 -26.47
CA LEU A 161 19.05 19.50 -27.00
C LEU A 161 20.53 19.83 -27.02
N THR A 162 21.32 19.06 -26.27
CA THR A 162 22.77 19.13 -26.34
C THR A 162 23.14 19.00 -27.83
N PRO A 163 23.92 19.94 -28.40
CA PRO A 163 24.35 19.81 -29.79
C PRO A 163 24.98 18.43 -29.97
N MET A 164 24.59 17.71 -31.02
CA MET A 164 25.20 16.41 -31.29
C MET A 164 26.72 16.60 -31.38
N PRO A 165 27.52 15.71 -30.76
CA PRO A 165 28.97 15.76 -30.88
C PRO A 165 29.35 15.84 -32.35
N SER A 166 30.29 16.72 -32.69
CA SER A 166 30.84 16.82 -34.04
C SER A 166 31.39 15.44 -34.45
N GLY A 167 30.81 14.82 -35.47
CA GLY A 167 31.18 13.47 -35.93
C GLY A 167 30.11 12.39 -35.75
N MET A 168 28.92 12.72 -35.24
CA MET A 168 27.75 11.84 -35.40
C MET A 168 27.34 11.78 -36.87
N PRO A 169 27.07 10.58 -37.43
CA PRO A 169 26.46 10.46 -38.75
C PRO A 169 25.15 11.24 -38.79
N GLU A 170 24.92 12.00 -39.86
CA GLU A 170 23.63 12.66 -40.06
C GLU A 170 22.50 11.63 -40.07
N LEU A 171 21.28 12.05 -39.71
CA LEU A 171 20.12 11.14 -39.63
C LEU A 171 19.83 10.39 -40.95
N SER A 172 20.40 10.85 -42.07
CA SER A 172 20.39 10.20 -43.39
C SER A 172 21.13 8.85 -43.43
N ASP A 173 22.10 8.64 -42.54
CA ASP A 173 22.97 7.44 -42.54
C ASP A 173 22.45 6.32 -41.62
N ARG A 174 21.31 6.54 -40.94
CA ARG A 174 20.68 5.48 -40.15
C ARG A 174 20.03 4.48 -41.12
N PRO A 175 20.29 3.16 -40.99
CA PRO A 175 19.55 2.18 -41.76
C PRO A 175 18.05 2.32 -41.44
N LYS A 176 17.26 2.73 -42.44
CA LYS A 176 15.81 2.66 -42.34
C LYS A 176 15.45 1.19 -42.22
N PHE A 177 14.86 0.80 -41.10
CA PHE A 177 14.17 -0.48 -40.99
C PHE A 177 12.90 -0.39 -41.82
N GLU A 178 13.03 -0.50 -43.14
CA GLU A 178 11.88 -0.76 -44.00
C GLU A 178 11.37 -2.16 -43.69
N TYR A 179 10.14 -2.24 -43.23
CA TYR A 179 9.44 -3.51 -43.09
C TYR A 179 9.29 -4.11 -44.49
N VAL A 180 10.09 -5.12 -44.80
CA VAL A 180 9.89 -5.98 -45.97
C VAL A 180 8.86 -7.03 -45.55
N PRO A 181 7.62 -7.01 -46.10
CA PRO A 181 6.64 -8.03 -45.80
C PRO A 181 7.22 -9.40 -46.19
N PRO A 182 7.02 -10.45 -45.38
CA PRO A 182 7.52 -11.78 -45.71
C PRO A 182 6.89 -12.23 -47.04
N THR A 183 7.70 -12.28 -48.11
CA THR A 183 7.37 -12.99 -49.35
C THR A 183 7.62 -14.48 -49.13
N SER A 184 6.80 -15.10 -48.31
CA SER A 184 6.70 -16.54 -48.23
C SER A 184 5.24 -16.90 -48.13
N GLU A 185 4.72 -17.53 -49.18
CA GLU A 185 3.41 -18.15 -49.20
C GLU A 185 3.18 -19.00 -47.94
N PRO A 186 1.94 -19.13 -47.45
CA PRO A 186 1.63 -19.92 -46.27
C PRO A 186 2.13 -21.35 -46.47
N ARG A 187 3.07 -21.79 -45.62
CA ARG A 187 3.47 -23.19 -45.57
C ARG A 187 2.23 -23.99 -45.13
N GLU A 188 1.67 -24.79 -46.04
CA GLU A 188 0.58 -25.71 -45.68
C GLU A 188 1.02 -26.57 -44.48
N PRO A 189 0.14 -26.78 -43.50
CA PRO A 189 0.43 -27.68 -42.39
C PRO A 189 0.58 -29.10 -42.93
N ALA A 190 1.71 -29.74 -42.61
CA ALA A 190 1.93 -31.15 -42.92
C ALA A 190 0.81 -31.99 -42.29
N ARG A 191 0.16 -32.82 -43.12
CA ARG A 191 -0.84 -33.81 -42.72
C ARG A 191 -0.23 -34.95 -41.94
#